data_AF-A0A914EXE9-F1
#
_entry.id   AF-A0A914EXE9-F1
#
_cell.length_a   1.000
_cell.length_b   1.000
_cell.length_c   1.000
_cell.angle_alpha   90.00
_cell.angle_beta   90.00
_cell.angle_gamma   90.00
#
_symmetry.space_group_name_H-M   'P 1'
#
loop_
_entity.id
_entity.type
_entity.pdbx_description
1 polymer ?
#
loop_
_entity_poly.entity_id
_entity_poly.type
_entity_poly.pdbx_seq_one_letter_code
_entity_poly.pdbx_strand_id
1 'polypeptide(L)'
;MKFVFAVLFALVFAQTDAVCPDTNLLHCTDTFVNYVGYPITHNAVWKDYLTFINFTDNLFTQNIGNPSGLVTICNALEQLKGCVMPYDCFSPFAFLQRQSSAVDAFIFSGLFQEYNFRCGAGLYTILRENFPCVQRVVAGHSGQLSGCLTTYIANLQHDMQNACTHVGNYMTCVSAIFNQSACGFAGSTDHWWACESAYQLTQPGFPNCKVSCANGGPAGLKDFMAENTKIENGQFWLKPHPIFKNINGKWKLTENEWVTG
;
A
#
# COMPACT_ATOMS: atom_id res chain seq x y z
N MET A 1 7.65 30.77 -53.19
CA MET A 1 6.94 29.97 -52.16
C MET A 1 7.26 30.56 -50.80
N LYS A 2 6.28 30.83 -49.94
CA LYS A 2 6.50 31.32 -48.56
C LYS A 2 6.23 30.15 -47.61
N PHE A 3 7.24 29.74 -46.84
CA PHE A 3 7.05 28.74 -45.78
C PHE A 3 6.37 29.41 -44.58
N VAL A 4 5.26 28.82 -44.13
CA VAL A 4 4.57 29.20 -42.90
C VAL A 4 5.06 28.26 -41.80
N PHE A 5 5.80 28.78 -40.82
CA PHE A 5 6.11 28.05 -39.61
C PHE A 5 4.90 28.10 -38.67
N ALA A 6 4.20 26.97 -38.53
CA ALA A 6 3.22 26.78 -37.47
C ALA A 6 3.96 26.45 -36.17
N VAL A 7 4.10 27.43 -35.27
CA VAL A 7 4.61 27.21 -33.92
C VAL A 7 3.49 26.57 -33.11
N LEU A 8 3.55 25.25 -32.94
CA LEU A 8 2.72 24.56 -31.95
C LEU A 8 3.17 24.98 -30.55
N PHE A 9 2.38 25.83 -29.90
CA PHE A 9 2.46 26.00 -28.45
C PHE A 9 1.99 24.70 -27.79
N ALA A 10 2.95 23.90 -27.32
CA ALA A 10 2.65 22.84 -26.37
C ALA A 10 2.19 23.50 -25.07
N LEU A 11 0.89 23.38 -24.76
CA LEU A 11 0.35 23.68 -23.44
C LEU A 11 0.91 22.67 -22.45
N VAL A 12 2.07 23.00 -21.88
CA VAL A 12 2.55 22.35 -20.65
C VAL A 12 1.57 22.75 -19.56
N PHE A 13 0.61 21.88 -19.27
CA PHE A 13 -0.13 21.93 -18.02
C PHE A 13 0.86 21.65 -16.90
N ALA A 14 1.48 22.71 -16.39
CA ALA A 14 2.07 22.67 -15.07
C ALA A 14 0.92 22.44 -14.08
N GLN A 15 0.68 21.17 -13.75
CA GLN A 15 0.06 20.83 -12.48
C GLN A 15 1.01 21.34 -11.41
N THR A 16 0.74 22.57 -10.97
CA THR A 16 1.20 23.03 -9.67
C THR A 16 0.41 22.18 -8.68
N ASP A 17 1.03 21.12 -8.16
CA ASP A 17 0.43 20.30 -7.12
C ASP A 17 -0.04 21.25 -6.01
N ALA A 18 -1.35 21.32 -5.83
CA ALA A 18 -1.94 22.30 -4.94
C ALA A 18 -1.52 21.92 -3.52
N VAL A 19 -0.62 22.73 -2.94
CA VAL A 19 -0.06 22.51 -1.61
C VAL A 19 -1.20 22.34 -0.62
N CYS A 20 -1.19 21.20 0.08
CA CYS A 20 -2.20 20.85 1.07
C CYS A 20 -2.35 21.91 2.17
N PRO A 21 -3.50 22.59 2.27
CA PRO A 21 -3.76 23.51 3.37
C PRO A 21 -3.91 22.71 4.67
N ASP A 22 -3.17 23.09 5.71
CA ASP A 22 -3.25 22.42 7.01
C ASP A 22 -4.70 22.37 7.53
N THR A 23 -5.48 23.44 7.34
CA THR A 23 -6.91 23.48 7.72
C THR A 23 -7.74 22.35 7.10
N ASN A 24 -7.48 22.02 5.83
CA ASN A 24 -8.17 20.94 5.12
C ASN A 24 -7.67 19.59 5.63
N LEU A 25 -6.35 19.41 5.77
CA LEU A 25 -5.80 18.18 6.33
C LEU A 25 -6.35 17.88 7.72
N LEU A 26 -6.35 18.86 8.63
CA LEU A 26 -6.81 18.67 10.01
C LEU A 26 -8.30 18.31 10.05
N HIS A 27 -9.15 18.97 9.25
CA HIS A 27 -10.57 18.65 9.14
C HIS A 27 -10.83 17.22 8.62
N CYS A 28 -10.13 16.84 7.55
CA CYS A 28 -10.26 15.49 6.98
C CYS A 28 -9.68 14.42 7.91
N THR A 29 -8.61 14.74 8.64
CA THR A 29 -8.01 13.86 9.65
C THR A 29 -8.93 13.68 10.86
N ASP A 30 -9.65 14.72 11.28
CA ASP A 30 -10.67 14.60 12.33
C ASP A 30 -11.82 13.66 11.90
N THR A 31 -12.26 13.78 10.65
CA THR A 31 -13.24 12.85 10.05
C THR A 31 -12.73 11.41 10.06
N PHE A 32 -11.46 11.18 9.66
CA PHE A 32 -10.81 9.88 9.74
C PHE A 32 -10.80 9.33 11.18
N VAL A 33 -10.26 10.09 12.13
CA VAL A 33 -10.14 9.73 13.56
C VAL A 33 -11.49 9.31 14.13
N ASN A 34 -12.54 10.09 13.89
CA ASN A 34 -13.89 9.81 14.36
C ASN A 34 -14.50 8.57 13.68
N TYR A 35 -14.23 8.33 12.39
CA TYR A 35 -14.76 7.17 11.65
C TYR A 35 -14.15 5.85 12.14
N VAL A 36 -12.83 5.79 12.35
CA VAL A 36 -12.14 4.57 12.83
C VAL A 36 -12.19 4.41 14.35
N GLY A 37 -12.57 5.45 15.10
CA GLY A 37 -12.55 5.44 16.57
C GLY A 37 -11.14 5.49 17.17
N TYR A 38 -10.21 6.21 16.52
CA TYR A 38 -8.81 6.30 16.95
C TYR A 38 -8.71 7.21 18.20
N PRO A 39 -8.25 6.72 19.38
CA PRO A 39 -8.21 7.52 20.61
C PRO A 39 -7.08 8.57 20.66
N ILE A 40 -6.85 9.34 19.58
CA ILE A 40 -5.91 10.48 19.55
C ILE A 40 -6.52 11.70 18.86
N THR A 41 -5.94 12.88 19.07
CA THR A 41 -6.37 14.10 18.36
C THR A 41 -5.86 14.12 16.92
N HIS A 42 -6.61 14.76 16.00
CA HIS A 42 -6.20 14.94 14.60
C HIS A 42 -4.80 15.56 14.43
N ASN A 43 -4.39 16.42 15.37
CA ASN A 43 -3.07 17.07 15.39
C ASN A 43 -1.88 16.13 15.71
N ALA A 44 -2.15 14.88 16.11
CA ALA A 44 -1.15 13.88 16.50
C ALA A 44 -1.00 12.72 15.49
N VAL A 45 -2.00 12.48 14.65
CA VAL A 45 -2.07 11.30 13.74
C VAL A 45 -0.83 11.19 12.85
N TRP A 46 -0.38 12.32 12.28
CA TRP A 46 0.73 12.37 11.33
C TRP A 46 2.06 12.78 11.98
N LYS A 47 2.24 12.47 13.27
CA LYS A 47 3.49 12.74 14.03
C LYS A 47 4.15 11.50 14.60
N ASP A 48 3.39 10.42 14.80
CA ASP A 48 3.92 9.12 15.23
C ASP A 48 3.35 7.99 14.36
N TYR A 49 4.20 7.49 13.46
CA TYR A 49 3.86 6.37 12.57
C TYR A 49 3.70 5.05 13.34
N LEU A 50 4.39 4.84 14.48
CA LEU A 50 4.23 3.62 15.28
C LEU A 50 2.86 3.60 15.95
N THR A 51 2.39 4.72 16.50
CA THR A 51 1.05 4.79 17.07
C THR A 51 -0.02 4.56 16.00
N PHE A 52 0.17 5.08 14.76
CA PHE A 52 -0.73 4.80 13.62
C PHE A 52 -0.74 3.32 13.23
N ILE A 53 0.43 2.69 13.07
CA ILE A 53 0.55 1.26 12.75
C ILE A 53 -0.08 0.41 13.85
N ASN A 54 0.29 0.64 15.11
CA ASN A 54 -0.25 -0.10 16.25
C ASN A 54 -1.78 0.02 16.32
N PHE A 55 -2.35 1.20 16.11
CA PHE A 55 -3.81 1.36 16.05
C PHE A 55 -4.43 0.58 14.90
N THR A 56 -3.89 0.70 13.68
CA THR A 56 -4.45 0.06 12.48
C THR A 56 -4.27 -1.46 12.49
N ASP A 57 -3.14 -1.99 12.94
CA ASP A 57 -2.92 -3.44 13.10
C ASP A 57 -3.78 -4.03 14.23
N ASN A 58 -4.02 -3.30 15.33
CA ASN A 58 -5.01 -3.71 16.35
C ASN A 58 -6.43 -3.78 15.77
N LEU A 59 -6.85 -2.77 15.02
CA LEU A 59 -8.18 -2.76 14.38
C LEU A 59 -8.30 -3.86 13.31
N PHE A 60 -7.25 -4.11 12.53
CA PHE A 60 -7.18 -5.23 11.58
C PHE A 60 -7.31 -6.59 12.27
N THR A 61 -6.67 -6.78 13.43
CA THR A 61 -6.58 -8.09 14.09
C THR A 61 -7.65 -8.36 15.14
N GLN A 62 -8.42 -7.34 15.56
CA GLN A 62 -9.44 -7.41 16.62
C GLN A 62 -10.42 -8.59 16.46
N ASN A 63 -10.79 -8.94 15.23
CA ASN A 63 -11.71 -10.04 14.93
C ASN A 63 -11.08 -10.98 13.87
N ILE A 64 -10.24 -11.90 14.34
CA ILE A 64 -9.56 -12.89 13.47
C ILE A 64 -10.58 -13.71 12.67
N GLY A 65 -10.39 -13.75 11.35
CA GLY A 65 -11.27 -14.36 10.37
C GLY A 65 -12.34 -13.42 9.79
N ASN A 66 -12.51 -12.21 10.33
CA ASN A 66 -13.46 -11.22 9.85
C ASN A 66 -12.74 -10.00 9.24
N PRO A 67 -13.00 -9.64 7.97
CA PRO A 67 -12.36 -8.50 7.33
C PRO A 67 -12.87 -7.12 7.73
N SER A 68 -13.90 -7.00 8.57
CA SER A 68 -14.46 -5.70 9.00
C SER A 68 -13.39 -4.72 9.49
N GLY A 69 -12.38 -5.17 10.22
CA GLY A 69 -11.29 -4.31 10.71
C GLY A 69 -10.53 -3.61 9.57
N LEU A 70 -10.04 -4.39 8.60
CA LEU A 70 -9.32 -3.85 7.44
C LEU A 70 -10.26 -3.02 6.55
N VAL A 71 -11.48 -3.50 6.30
CA VAL A 71 -12.48 -2.76 5.50
C VAL A 71 -12.81 -1.39 6.11
N THR A 72 -12.92 -1.29 7.44
CA THR A 72 -13.11 -0.01 8.14
C THR A 72 -11.92 0.93 7.92
N ILE A 73 -10.68 0.45 8.04
CA ILE A 73 -9.47 1.24 7.75
C ILE A 73 -9.48 1.73 6.30
N CYS A 74 -9.76 0.84 5.35
CA CYS A 74 -9.77 1.16 3.93
C CYS A 74 -10.83 2.21 3.57
N ASN A 75 -12.07 2.05 4.07
CA ASN A 75 -13.14 3.01 3.86
C ASN A 75 -12.80 4.38 4.48
N ALA A 76 -12.11 4.40 5.62
CA ALA A 76 -11.68 5.65 6.26
C ALA A 76 -10.57 6.36 5.49
N LEU A 77 -9.59 5.61 4.97
CA LEU A 77 -8.49 6.15 4.17
C LEU A 77 -8.96 6.67 2.81
N GLU A 78 -9.90 5.99 2.15
CA GLU A 78 -10.52 6.51 0.92
C GLU A 78 -11.38 7.75 1.18
N GLN A 79 -12.10 7.83 2.29
CA GLN A 79 -12.80 9.06 2.70
C GLN A 79 -11.82 10.21 3.02
N LEU A 80 -10.73 9.92 3.74
CA LEU A 80 -9.66 10.88 4.04
C LEU A 80 -9.05 11.45 2.75
N LYS A 81 -8.66 10.55 1.83
CA LYS A 81 -8.12 10.89 0.50
C LYS A 81 -9.11 11.70 -0.32
N GLY A 82 -10.39 11.29 -0.32
CA GLY A 82 -11.46 12.01 -1.02
C GLY A 82 -11.71 13.41 -0.46
N CYS A 83 -11.67 13.57 0.86
CA CYS A 83 -11.85 14.85 1.57
C CYS A 83 -10.72 15.85 1.29
N VAL A 84 -9.48 15.37 1.13
CA VAL A 84 -8.34 16.26 0.81
C VAL A 84 -8.19 16.59 -0.68
N MET A 85 -8.97 15.98 -1.59
CA MET A 85 -8.89 16.34 -3.01
C MET A 85 -9.30 17.82 -3.23
N PRO A 86 -8.66 18.55 -4.16
CA PRO A 86 -7.65 18.09 -5.13
C PRO A 86 -6.19 18.23 -4.65
N TYR A 87 -5.95 18.42 -3.35
CA TYR A 87 -4.61 18.70 -2.82
C TYR A 87 -3.75 17.44 -2.65
N ASP A 88 -2.45 17.55 -2.89
CA ASP A 88 -1.49 16.53 -2.46
C ASP A 88 -1.13 16.74 -0.98
N CYS A 89 -1.76 15.95 -0.12
CA CYS A 89 -1.54 15.99 1.32
C CYS A 89 -0.60 14.90 1.86
N PHE A 90 -0.25 13.89 1.05
CA PHE A 90 0.31 12.63 1.54
C PHE A 90 1.56 12.14 0.77
N SER A 91 2.05 12.88 -0.22
CA SER A 91 3.40 12.64 -0.75
C SER A 91 4.49 13.01 0.27
N PRO A 92 5.75 12.56 0.06
CA PRO A 92 6.86 13.01 0.89
C PRO A 92 7.07 14.53 0.83
N PHE A 93 6.77 15.16 -0.32
CA PHE A 93 6.90 16.60 -0.48
C PHE A 93 5.93 17.37 0.42
N ALA A 94 4.67 16.92 0.52
CA ALA A 94 3.68 17.51 1.42
C ALA A 94 4.09 17.40 2.90
N PHE A 95 4.70 16.29 3.32
CA PHE A 95 5.25 16.13 4.67
C PHE A 95 6.48 17.02 4.93
N LEU A 96 7.41 17.10 3.97
CA LEU A 96 8.58 17.99 4.06
C LEU A 96 8.18 19.48 4.19
N GLN A 97 7.15 19.93 3.45
CA GLN A 97 6.62 21.30 3.58
C GLN A 97 6.06 21.58 4.98
N ARG A 98 5.49 20.55 5.65
CA ARG A 98 5.03 20.61 7.05
C ARG A 98 6.14 20.32 8.07
N GLN A 99 7.40 20.51 7.69
CA GLN A 99 8.59 20.40 8.56
C GLN A 99 8.86 19.00 9.12
N SER A 100 8.33 17.93 8.51
CA SER A 100 8.75 16.55 8.82
C SER A 100 10.22 16.32 8.43
N SER A 101 10.92 15.40 9.11
CA SER A 101 12.22 14.93 8.60
C SER A 101 12.04 14.17 7.29
N ALA A 102 13.10 14.05 6.49
CA ALA A 102 13.04 13.29 5.24
C ALA A 102 12.64 11.82 5.46
N VAL A 103 13.13 11.20 6.53
CA VAL A 103 12.77 9.82 6.87
C VAL A 103 11.31 9.73 7.27
N ASP A 104 10.81 10.61 8.15
CA ASP A 104 9.39 10.59 8.55
C ASP A 104 8.46 10.86 7.36
N ALA A 105 8.84 11.78 6.47
CA ALA A 105 8.10 12.08 5.24
C ALA A 105 7.98 10.86 4.30
N PHE A 106 9.06 10.09 4.16
CA PHE A 106 9.04 8.84 3.40
C PHE A 106 8.18 7.77 4.09
N ILE A 107 8.28 7.61 5.40
CA ILE A 107 7.51 6.60 6.15
C ILE A 107 6.01 6.92 6.17
N PHE A 108 5.61 8.16 6.42
CA PHE A 108 4.19 8.53 6.39
C PHE A 108 3.59 8.39 5.00
N SER A 109 4.27 8.86 3.94
CA SER A 109 3.81 8.61 2.57
C SER A 109 3.79 7.11 2.24
N GLY A 110 4.80 6.37 2.72
CA GLY A 110 4.89 4.92 2.65
C GLY A 110 3.68 4.20 3.22
N LEU A 111 3.21 4.60 4.40
CA LEU A 111 2.00 4.04 5.00
C LEU A 111 0.76 4.21 4.10
N PHE A 112 0.61 5.33 3.37
CA PHE A 112 -0.48 5.47 2.41
C PHE A 112 -0.35 4.53 1.21
N GLN A 113 0.86 4.24 0.72
CA GLN A 113 1.06 3.27 -0.35
C GLN A 113 0.91 1.82 0.12
N GLU A 114 1.43 1.49 1.31
CA GLU A 114 1.17 0.21 1.95
C GLU A 114 -0.33 -0.02 2.13
N TYR A 115 -1.07 0.96 2.65
CA TYR A 115 -2.52 0.81 2.80
C TYR A 115 -3.27 0.79 1.47
N ASN A 116 -2.84 1.54 0.45
CA ASN A 116 -3.37 1.42 -0.91
C ASN A 116 -3.24 -0.04 -1.44
N PHE A 117 -2.09 -0.68 -1.23
CA PHE A 117 -1.92 -2.11 -1.51
C PHE A 117 -2.78 -3.00 -0.61
N ARG A 118 -2.68 -2.87 0.72
CA ARG A 118 -3.39 -3.69 1.70
C ARG A 118 -4.91 -3.63 1.49
N CYS A 119 -5.46 -2.50 1.05
CA CYS A 119 -6.87 -2.29 0.75
C CYS A 119 -7.30 -2.67 -0.67
N GLY A 120 -6.38 -2.58 -1.64
CA GLY A 120 -6.58 -3.02 -3.01
C GLY A 120 -6.19 -4.48 -3.21
N ALA A 121 -5.17 -4.72 -4.05
CA ALA A 121 -4.73 -6.05 -4.47
C ALA A 121 -4.40 -6.98 -3.29
N GLY A 122 -3.86 -6.44 -2.20
CA GLY A 122 -3.55 -7.17 -0.98
C GLY A 122 -4.80 -7.82 -0.37
N LEU A 123 -5.83 -7.04 -0.07
CA LEU A 123 -7.11 -7.50 0.52
C LEU A 123 -7.72 -8.64 -0.31
N TYR A 124 -7.85 -8.45 -1.63
CA TYR A 124 -8.44 -9.46 -2.52
C TYR A 124 -7.68 -10.78 -2.51
N THR A 125 -6.35 -10.71 -2.41
CA THR A 125 -5.49 -11.89 -2.37
C THR A 125 -5.66 -12.64 -1.04
N ILE A 126 -5.53 -11.94 0.10
CA ILE A 126 -5.61 -12.63 1.40
C ILE A 126 -7.02 -13.11 1.72
N LEU A 127 -8.08 -12.42 1.28
CA LEU A 127 -9.47 -12.89 1.40
C LEU A 127 -9.74 -14.22 0.67
N ARG A 128 -9.04 -14.49 -0.43
CA ARG A 128 -9.22 -15.70 -1.23
C ARG A 128 -8.50 -16.92 -0.65
N GLU A 129 -7.45 -16.70 0.13
CA GLU A 129 -6.56 -17.79 0.58
C GLU A 129 -6.56 -17.95 2.10
N ASN A 130 -5.93 -17.06 2.85
CA ASN A 130 -5.73 -17.28 4.30
C ASN A 130 -5.73 -16.00 5.14
N PHE A 131 -6.73 -15.14 4.92
CA PHE A 131 -7.03 -13.95 5.72
C PHE A 131 -6.91 -14.17 7.24
N PRO A 132 -7.44 -15.26 7.84
CA PRO A 132 -7.34 -15.48 9.28
C PRO A 132 -5.89 -15.75 9.73
N CYS A 133 -5.03 -16.30 8.88
CA CYS A 133 -3.64 -16.53 9.26
C CYS A 133 -2.82 -15.25 9.20
N VAL A 134 -3.00 -14.41 8.17
CA VAL A 134 -2.35 -13.08 8.10
C VAL A 134 -2.68 -12.25 9.35
N GLN A 135 -3.95 -12.22 9.78
CA GLN A 135 -4.34 -11.58 11.03
C GLN A 135 -3.66 -12.21 12.27
N ARG A 136 -3.54 -13.54 12.36
CA ARG A 136 -2.82 -14.20 13.48
C ARG A 136 -1.33 -13.87 13.49
N VAL A 137 -0.68 -13.77 12.33
CA VAL A 137 0.74 -13.41 12.25
C VAL A 137 0.93 -11.97 12.75
N VAL A 138 0.15 -11.02 12.25
CA VAL A 138 0.21 -9.61 12.69
C VAL A 138 -0.12 -9.50 14.19
N ALA A 139 -1.14 -10.20 14.68
CA ALA A 139 -1.50 -10.17 16.11
C ALA A 139 -0.40 -10.74 17.01
N GLY A 140 0.17 -11.89 16.64
CA GLY A 140 1.17 -12.60 17.43
C GLY A 140 2.59 -12.03 17.35
N HIS A 141 2.93 -11.32 16.26
CA HIS A 141 4.28 -10.85 15.98
C HIS A 141 4.36 -9.32 15.78
N SER A 142 3.33 -8.57 16.18
CA SER A 142 3.27 -7.09 16.08
C SER A 142 4.55 -6.41 16.55
N GLY A 143 5.06 -6.77 17.73
CA GLY A 143 6.32 -6.22 18.25
C GLY A 143 7.56 -6.53 17.39
N GLN A 144 7.60 -7.66 16.69
CA GLN A 144 8.67 -7.98 15.74
C GLN A 144 8.52 -7.23 14.42
N LEU A 145 7.29 -7.05 13.93
CA LEU A 145 6.98 -6.25 12.75
C LEU A 145 7.34 -4.77 12.97
N SER A 146 6.92 -4.19 14.11
CA SER A 146 7.37 -2.86 14.54
C SER A 146 8.89 -2.80 14.67
N GLY A 147 9.53 -3.84 15.21
CA GLY A 147 10.98 -3.97 15.33
C GLY A 147 11.73 -3.93 13.98
N CYS A 148 11.18 -4.57 12.95
CA CYS A 148 11.69 -4.48 11.58
C CYS A 148 11.64 -3.03 11.07
N LEU A 149 10.51 -2.33 11.28
CA LEU A 149 10.34 -0.95 10.84
C LEU A 149 11.24 0.02 11.61
N THR A 150 11.34 -0.08 12.94
CA THR A 150 12.23 0.79 13.73
C THR A 150 13.69 0.59 13.35
N THR A 151 14.09 -0.65 13.03
CA THR A 151 15.44 -0.96 12.54
C THR A 151 15.68 -0.34 11.16
N TYR A 152 14.72 -0.43 10.24
CA TYR A 152 14.78 0.21 8.93
C TYR A 152 14.96 1.74 9.04
N ILE A 153 14.15 2.37 9.89
CA ILE A 153 14.17 3.83 10.12
C ILE A 153 15.49 4.28 10.75
N ALA A 154 15.97 3.59 11.79
CA ALA A 154 17.25 3.89 12.41
C ALA A 154 18.42 3.75 11.42
N ASN A 155 18.38 2.73 10.55
CA ASN A 155 19.37 2.57 9.48
C ASN A 155 19.33 3.74 8.47
N LEU A 156 18.14 4.17 8.02
CA LEU A 156 18.02 5.32 7.11
C LEU A 156 18.49 6.64 7.74
N GLN A 157 18.22 6.85 9.03
CA GLN A 157 18.67 8.02 9.79
C GLN A 157 20.21 8.06 9.93
N HIS A 158 20.85 6.89 10.01
CA HIS A 158 22.30 6.76 10.09
C HIS A 158 23.00 6.80 8.71
N ASP A 159 22.44 6.11 7.72
CA ASP A 159 23.02 5.95 6.38
C ASP A 159 21.93 5.88 5.28
N MET A 160 21.56 7.04 4.76
CA MET A 160 20.65 7.13 3.62
C MET A 160 21.33 6.79 2.28
N GLN A 161 22.66 6.66 2.20
CA GLN A 161 23.35 6.31 0.95
C GLN A 161 23.16 4.84 0.61
N ASN A 162 23.11 3.97 1.63
CA ASN A 162 22.84 2.54 1.49
C ASN A 162 21.34 2.18 1.57
N ALA A 163 20.44 3.14 1.30
CA ALA A 163 19.00 2.97 1.46
C ALA A 163 18.42 1.72 0.78
N CYS A 164 18.83 1.35 -0.44
CA CYS A 164 18.32 0.13 -1.09
C CYS A 164 18.71 -1.17 -0.36
N THR A 165 19.86 -1.19 0.31
CA THR A 165 20.26 -2.29 1.21
C THR A 165 19.33 -2.34 2.42
N HIS A 166 19.03 -1.17 3.00
CA HIS A 166 18.11 -1.07 4.15
C HIS A 166 16.66 -1.45 3.77
N VAL A 167 16.19 -1.10 2.57
CA VAL A 167 14.91 -1.57 2.00
C VAL A 167 14.88 -3.09 1.88
N GLY A 168 15.91 -3.70 1.27
CA GLY A 168 16.02 -5.15 1.15
C GLY A 168 16.02 -5.87 2.51
N ASN A 169 16.77 -5.33 3.48
CA ASN A 169 16.80 -5.84 4.86
C ASN A 169 15.43 -5.71 5.56
N TYR A 170 14.73 -4.60 5.37
CA TYR A 170 13.39 -4.37 5.92
C TYR A 170 12.38 -5.39 5.38
N MET A 171 12.30 -5.54 4.05
CA MET A 171 11.42 -6.50 3.40
C MET A 171 11.72 -7.94 3.83
N THR A 172 13.01 -8.31 3.92
CA THR A 172 13.44 -9.63 4.39
C THR A 172 13.05 -9.87 5.85
N CYS A 173 13.18 -8.85 6.71
CA CYS A 173 12.79 -8.94 8.13
C CYS A 173 11.28 -9.18 8.28
N VAL A 174 10.45 -8.39 7.58
CA VAL A 174 8.99 -8.53 7.61
C VAL A 174 8.57 -9.87 7.02
N SER A 175 9.07 -10.25 5.85
CA SER A 175 8.63 -11.49 5.19
C SER A 175 9.09 -12.74 5.95
N ALA A 176 10.27 -12.73 6.57
CA ALA A 176 10.77 -13.84 7.36
C ALA A 176 9.86 -14.21 8.56
N ILE A 177 9.15 -13.24 9.15
CA ILE A 177 8.17 -13.48 10.23
C ILE A 177 6.98 -14.30 9.72
N PHE A 178 6.49 -14.01 8.51
CA PHE A 178 5.40 -14.75 7.87
C PHE A 178 5.86 -16.14 7.42
N ASN A 179 7.05 -16.27 6.79
CA ASN A 179 7.60 -17.56 6.38
C ASN A 179 7.87 -18.53 7.56
N GLN A 180 8.15 -18.00 8.76
CA GLN A 180 8.31 -18.80 9.98
C GLN A 180 6.99 -19.12 10.69
N SER A 181 5.91 -18.44 10.32
CA SER A 181 4.59 -18.64 10.92
C SER A 181 3.88 -19.86 10.34
N ALA A 182 3.09 -20.56 11.18
CA ALA A 182 2.44 -21.81 10.80
C ALA A 182 1.18 -21.63 9.91
N CYS A 183 1.27 -20.85 8.84
CA CYS A 183 0.23 -20.69 7.82
C CYS A 183 0.26 -21.84 6.81
N GLY A 184 -0.15 -23.03 7.28
CA GLY A 184 -0.11 -24.28 6.50
C GLY A 184 -0.75 -24.16 5.11
N PHE A 185 -0.04 -24.68 4.10
CA PHE A 185 -0.32 -24.58 2.65
C PHE A 185 -0.44 -23.16 2.04
N ALA A 186 -0.65 -22.12 2.84
CA ALA A 186 -0.78 -20.74 2.39
C ALA A 186 0.53 -19.93 2.45
N GLY A 187 1.60 -20.51 3.01
CA GLY A 187 2.88 -19.88 3.40
C GLY A 187 3.68 -19.12 2.32
N SER A 188 3.14 -18.96 1.12
CA SER A 188 3.70 -18.13 0.06
C SER A 188 2.79 -16.96 -0.33
N THR A 189 1.53 -16.93 0.07
CA THR A 189 0.61 -15.81 -0.22
C THR A 189 0.60 -14.78 0.90
N ASP A 190 0.67 -15.23 2.14
CA ASP A 190 0.90 -14.39 3.32
C ASP A 190 2.32 -13.81 3.33
N HIS A 191 3.32 -14.60 2.98
CA HIS A 191 4.71 -14.17 2.78
C HIS A 191 4.82 -13.09 1.68
N TRP A 192 4.18 -13.29 0.53
CA TRP A 192 4.12 -12.26 -0.51
C TRP A 192 3.37 -11.03 -0.07
N TRP A 193 2.19 -11.18 0.54
CA TRP A 193 1.41 -10.04 1.02
C TRP A 193 2.20 -9.19 2.02
N ALA A 194 2.95 -9.82 2.91
CA ALA A 194 3.81 -9.14 3.88
C ALA A 194 5.01 -8.46 3.22
N CYS A 195 5.69 -9.15 2.31
CA CYS A 195 6.79 -8.60 1.53
C CYS A 195 6.33 -7.40 0.68
N GLU A 196 5.20 -7.52 0.00
CA GLU A 196 4.65 -6.49 -0.90
C GLU A 196 4.16 -5.28 -0.08
N SER A 197 3.49 -5.51 1.05
CA SER A 197 3.15 -4.43 2.00
C SER A 197 4.39 -3.65 2.45
N ALA A 198 5.47 -4.37 2.80
CA ALA A 198 6.75 -3.75 3.17
C ALA A 198 7.41 -3.03 1.98
N TYR A 199 7.37 -3.59 0.77
CA TYR A 199 7.89 -2.96 -0.45
C TYR A 199 7.19 -1.63 -0.72
N GLN A 200 5.86 -1.63 -0.70
CA GLN A 200 5.01 -0.47 -0.97
C GLN A 200 5.26 0.66 0.05
N LEU A 201 5.50 0.33 1.32
CA LEU A 201 5.93 1.32 2.33
C LEU A 201 7.24 2.03 1.94
N THR A 202 8.18 1.34 1.28
CA THR A 202 9.47 1.95 0.90
C THR A 202 9.43 2.76 -0.39
N GLN A 203 8.41 2.56 -1.24
CA GLN A 203 8.36 3.15 -2.58
C GLN A 203 8.41 4.68 -2.63
N PRO A 204 7.75 5.45 -1.75
CA PRO A 204 7.81 6.92 -1.81
C PRO A 204 9.19 7.51 -1.52
N GLY A 205 10.05 6.81 -0.77
CA GLY A 205 11.43 7.23 -0.55
C GLY A 205 12.39 6.70 -1.61
N PHE A 206 12.22 5.45 -2.04
CA PHE A 206 13.25 4.73 -2.80
C PHE A 206 12.68 3.89 -3.96
N PRO A 207 11.97 4.50 -4.93
CA PRO A 207 11.27 3.79 -6.01
C PRO A 207 12.22 3.06 -6.98
N ASN A 208 13.50 3.42 -7.00
CA ASN A 208 14.50 2.83 -7.88
C ASN A 208 15.18 1.56 -7.32
N CYS A 209 14.84 1.12 -6.11
CA CYS A 209 15.46 -0.07 -5.51
C CYS A 209 14.97 -1.35 -6.18
N LYS A 210 15.91 -2.14 -6.71
CA LYS A 210 15.65 -3.40 -7.43
C LYS A 210 15.44 -4.60 -6.48
N VAL A 211 14.47 -4.47 -5.61
CA VAL A 211 14.00 -5.50 -4.68
C VAL A 211 12.69 -6.12 -5.21
N SER A 212 12.38 -7.36 -4.86
CA SER A 212 11.20 -8.06 -5.40
C SER A 212 10.67 -9.14 -4.46
N CYS A 213 9.34 -9.23 -4.38
CA CYS A 213 8.61 -10.24 -3.61
C CYS A 213 8.30 -11.52 -4.39
N ALA A 214 8.82 -11.66 -5.61
CA ALA A 214 8.52 -12.79 -6.51
C ALA A 214 8.96 -14.17 -6.00
N ASN A 215 9.88 -14.25 -5.03
CA ASN A 215 10.44 -15.51 -4.52
C ASN A 215 9.56 -16.24 -3.49
N GLY A 216 8.41 -15.69 -3.17
CA GLY A 216 7.44 -16.38 -2.34
C GLY A 216 6.13 -15.63 -2.41
N GLY A 217 5.56 -15.59 -3.62
CA GLY A 217 4.11 -15.50 -3.89
C GLY A 217 3.51 -16.90 -4.06
N PRO A 218 2.17 -17.02 -4.20
CA PRO A 218 1.53 -18.31 -4.46
C PRO A 218 2.28 -19.03 -5.59
N ALA A 219 2.56 -20.32 -5.42
CA ALA A 219 3.33 -21.06 -6.42
C ALA A 219 2.55 -21.02 -7.74
N GLY A 220 3.13 -20.37 -8.76
CA GLY A 220 2.41 -20.01 -9.98
C GLY A 220 1.93 -18.57 -10.07
N LEU A 221 2.21 -17.63 -9.16
CA LEU A 221 1.92 -16.20 -9.36
C LEU A 221 2.79 -15.60 -10.47
N LYS A 222 4.06 -16.00 -10.53
CA LYS A 222 4.97 -15.61 -11.63
C LYS A 222 4.45 -16.12 -12.97
N ASP A 223 3.99 -17.37 -13.01
CA ASP A 223 3.48 -18.03 -14.21
C ASP A 223 2.09 -17.47 -14.58
N PHE A 224 1.22 -17.27 -13.60
CA PHE A 224 -0.07 -16.58 -13.74
C PHE A 224 0.11 -15.17 -14.29
N MET A 225 1.03 -14.37 -13.75
CA MET A 225 1.32 -13.03 -14.27
C MET A 225 1.91 -13.10 -15.69
N ALA A 226 2.72 -14.10 -16.02
CA ALA A 226 3.23 -14.31 -17.38
C ALA A 226 2.13 -14.76 -18.38
N GLU A 227 1.14 -15.53 -17.93
CA GLU A 227 0.02 -16.02 -18.75
C GLU A 227 -1.16 -15.03 -18.84
N ASN A 228 -1.34 -14.19 -17.81
CA ASN A 228 -2.51 -13.34 -17.61
C ASN A 228 -2.16 -11.85 -17.53
N THR A 229 -0.92 -11.44 -17.81
CA THR A 229 -0.61 -10.04 -18.11
C THR A 229 0.11 -9.91 -19.44
N LYS A 230 -0.12 -8.81 -20.15
CA LYS A 230 0.58 -8.49 -21.41
C LYS A 230 0.66 -6.98 -21.59
N ILE A 231 1.65 -6.53 -22.36
CA ILE A 231 1.76 -5.14 -22.80
C ILE A 231 1.50 -5.12 -24.31
N GLU A 232 0.38 -4.50 -24.71
CA GLU A 232 0.02 -4.29 -26.11
C GLU A 232 -0.18 -2.80 -26.35
N ASN A 233 0.46 -2.27 -27.39
CA ASN A 233 0.45 -0.84 -27.75
C ASN A 233 0.87 0.12 -26.62
N GLY A 234 1.70 -0.35 -25.69
CA GLY A 234 2.17 0.44 -24.55
C GLY A 234 1.19 0.51 -23.37
N GLN A 235 0.00 -0.09 -23.48
CA GLN A 235 -0.93 -0.26 -22.36
C GLN A 235 -0.73 -1.62 -21.68
N PHE A 236 -0.94 -1.66 -20.37
CA PHE A 236 -0.88 -2.87 -19.57
C PHE A 236 -2.26 -3.53 -19.49
N TRP A 237 -2.31 -4.81 -19.87
CA TRP A 237 -3.51 -5.62 -19.89
C TRP A 237 -3.40 -6.74 -18.85
N LEU A 238 -4.47 -6.96 -18.10
CA LEU A 238 -4.63 -8.03 -17.13
C LEU A 238 -5.83 -8.90 -17.54
N LYS A 239 -5.69 -10.22 -17.50
CA LYS A 239 -6.80 -11.18 -17.61
C LYS A 239 -7.15 -11.64 -16.19
N PRO A 240 -8.17 -11.07 -15.52
CA PRO A 240 -8.48 -11.44 -14.14
C PRO A 240 -8.98 -12.89 -14.08
N HIS A 241 -8.59 -13.63 -13.05
CA HIS A 241 -9.02 -15.02 -12.83
C HIS A 241 -10.54 -15.18 -12.97
N PRO A 242 -11.04 -16.32 -13.50
CA PRO A 242 -12.47 -16.56 -13.71
C PRO A 242 -13.31 -16.19 -12.48
N ILE A 243 -14.36 -15.39 -12.69
CA ILE A 243 -15.30 -15.01 -11.63
C ILE A 243 -16.62 -15.76 -11.81
N PHE A 244 -17.34 -15.95 -10.71
CA PHE A 244 -18.71 -16.43 -10.77
C PHE A 244 -19.63 -15.30 -11.21
N LYS A 245 -20.23 -15.42 -12.40
CA LYS A 245 -21.35 -14.57 -12.84
C LYS A 245 -22.67 -15.31 -12.65
N ASN A 246 -23.69 -14.61 -12.19
CA ASN A 246 -25.05 -15.15 -12.19
C ASN A 246 -25.60 -15.03 -13.61
N ILE A 247 -25.77 -16.17 -14.28
CA ILE A 247 -26.29 -16.25 -15.64
C ILE A 247 -27.58 -17.07 -15.59
N ASN A 248 -28.70 -16.41 -15.85
CA ASN A 248 -30.05 -16.99 -15.84
C ASN A 248 -30.39 -17.72 -14.53
N GLY A 249 -30.13 -17.07 -13.39
CA GLY A 249 -30.44 -17.59 -12.05
C GLY A 249 -29.50 -18.69 -11.56
N LYS A 250 -28.43 -19.01 -12.30
CA LYS A 250 -27.41 -19.97 -11.90
C LYS A 250 -26.04 -19.31 -11.88
N TRP A 251 -25.33 -19.45 -10.76
CA TRP A 251 -23.93 -19.06 -10.68
C TRP A 251 -23.09 -19.97 -11.55
N LYS A 252 -22.36 -19.39 -12.51
CA LYS A 252 -21.42 -20.09 -13.38
C LYS A 252 -20.05 -19.44 -13.27
N LEU A 253 -19.01 -20.27 -13.22
CA LEU A 253 -17.65 -19.80 -13.42
C LEU A 253 -17.51 -19.36 -14.88
N THR A 254 -17.19 -18.09 -15.11
CA THR A 254 -16.93 -17.55 -16.45
C THR A 254 -15.47 -17.13 -16.54
N GLU A 255 -14.76 -17.61 -17.56
CA GLU A 255 -13.49 -17.00 -17.95
C GLU A 255 -13.71 -15.53 -18.29
N ASN A 256 -12.78 -14.67 -17.85
CA ASN A 256 -12.87 -13.23 -18.10
C ASN A 256 -12.10 -12.83 -19.35
N GLU A 257 -12.56 -11.71 -19.90
CA GLU A 257 -11.91 -10.97 -20.97
C GLU A 257 -10.71 -10.17 -20.44
N TRP A 258 -9.82 -9.77 -21.33
CA TRP A 258 -8.70 -8.90 -21.00
C TRP A 258 -9.20 -7.49 -20.65
N VAL A 259 -8.81 -6.97 -19.49
CA VAL A 259 -9.06 -5.57 -19.10
C VAL A 259 -7.76 -4.77 -19.21
N THR A 260 -7.87 -3.51 -19.62
CA THR A 260 -6.77 -2.53 -19.63
C THR A 260 -6.97 -1.52 -18.52
N GLY A 261 -5.87 -0.99 -17.99
CA GLY A 261 -5.84 0.25 -17.21
C GLY A 261 -5.73 1.48 -18.11
#